data_AF-A0A9E5HE72-F1
#
_entry.id   AF-A0A9E5HE72-F1
#
_cell.length_a   1.000
_cell.length_b   1.000
_cell.length_c   1.000
_cell.angle_alpha   90.00
_cell.angle_beta   90.00
_cell.angle_gamma   90.00
#
_symmetry.space_group_name_H-M   'P 1'
#
loop_
_entity.id
_entity.type
_entity.pdbx_description
1 polymer ?
#
loop_
_entity_poly.entity_id
_entity_poly.type
_entity_poly.pdbx_seq_one_letter_code
_entity_poly.pdbx_strand_id
1 'polypeptide(L)'
;MKHFMCVHHWNNEETKSRVKEMLGEHPHTDRQFLGFYDGEKAKALQHWGGEGDFFYCHWVAESEDDLQDAFEAFGVNNDCYTMV
;
A
#
# COMPACT_ATOMS: atom_id res chain seq x y z
N MET A 1 -16.97 4.40 -6.59
CA MET A 1 -16.09 3.64 -5.67
C MET A 1 -16.37 4.07 -4.23
N LYS A 2 -16.32 3.13 -3.30
CA LYS A 2 -16.37 3.33 -1.85
C LYS A 2 -14.98 3.72 -1.35
N HIS A 3 -14.90 4.33 -0.18
CA HIS A 3 -13.65 4.75 0.46
C HIS A 3 -13.28 3.78 1.57
N PHE A 4 -12.02 3.38 1.63
CA PHE A 4 -11.48 2.44 2.61
C PHE A 4 -10.23 3.04 3.26
N MET A 5 -10.12 2.90 4.58
CA MET A 5 -8.93 3.30 5.32
C MET A 5 -8.19 2.04 5.75
N CYS A 6 -7.13 1.71 5.03
CA CYS A 6 -6.40 0.47 5.23
C CYS A 6 -5.22 0.71 6.16
N VAL A 7 -4.99 -0.25 7.06
CA VAL A 7 -3.78 -0.33 7.90
C VAL A 7 -2.92 -1.47 7.39
N HIS A 8 -1.73 -1.15 6.91
CA HIS A 8 -0.75 -2.11 6.44
C HIS A 8 0.29 -2.34 7.52
N HIS A 9 0.44 -3.58 7.97
CA HIS A 9 1.44 -4.00 8.95
C HIS A 9 2.51 -4.83 8.23
N TRP A 10 3.79 -4.45 8.40
CA TRP A 10 4.88 -5.18 7.76
C TRP A 10 4.90 -6.64 8.23
N ASN A 11 5.17 -7.57 7.32
CA ASN A 11 5.23 -8.98 7.66
C ASN A 11 6.36 -9.30 8.65
N ASN A 12 7.48 -8.56 8.57
CA ASN A 12 8.62 -8.63 9.47
C ASN A 12 9.59 -7.44 9.24
N GLU A 13 10.56 -7.28 10.14
CA GLU A 13 11.57 -6.22 10.09
C GLU A 13 12.52 -6.31 8.88
N GLU A 14 12.79 -7.52 8.37
CA GLU A 14 13.64 -7.72 7.18
C GLU A 14 12.96 -7.13 5.93
N THR A 15 11.69 -7.43 5.73
CA THR A 15 10.87 -6.85 4.65
C THR A 15 10.81 -5.33 4.74
N LYS A 16 10.52 -4.79 5.93
CA LYS A 16 10.48 -3.34 6.18
C LYS A 16 11.82 -2.68 5.81
N SER A 17 12.93 -3.27 6.24
CA SER A 17 14.28 -2.76 5.97
C SER A 17 14.60 -2.78 4.47
N ARG A 18 14.30 -3.90 3.79
CA ARG A 18 14.50 -4.04 2.34
C ARG A 18 13.68 -3.01 1.54
N VAL A 19 12.40 -2.83 1.88
CA VAL A 19 11.55 -1.84 1.18
C VAL A 19 12.04 -0.42 1.46
N LYS A 20 12.45 -0.10 2.69
CA LYS A 20 13.01 1.22 3.05
C LYS A 20 14.30 1.51 2.29
N GLU A 21 15.20 0.54 2.16
CA GLU A 21 16.43 0.67 1.37
C GLU A 21 16.13 0.92 -0.11
N MET A 22 15.26 0.10 -0.71
CA MET A 22 14.84 0.25 -2.12
C MET A 22 14.22 1.63 -2.40
N LEU A 23 13.33 2.10 -1.53
CA LEU A 23 12.72 3.44 -1.67
C LEU A 23 13.75 4.57 -1.44
N GLY A 24 14.80 4.32 -0.67
CA GLY A 24 15.91 5.26 -0.47
C GLY A 24 16.82 5.37 -1.70
N GLU A 25 17.09 4.25 -2.39
CA GLU A 25 17.85 4.22 -3.64
C GLU A 25 17.07 4.83 -4.82
N HIS A 26 15.74 4.69 -4.80
CA HIS A 26 14.84 5.17 -5.84
C HIS A 26 13.74 6.05 -5.24
N PRO A 27 14.06 7.29 -4.83
CA PRO A 27 13.08 8.16 -4.20
C PRO A 27 11.94 8.49 -5.16
N HIS A 28 10.72 8.38 -4.65
CA HIS A 28 9.50 8.71 -5.37
C HIS A 28 8.78 9.86 -4.67
N THR A 29 8.21 10.77 -5.46
CA THR A 29 7.18 11.69 -4.95
C THR A 29 5.91 10.91 -4.61
N ASP A 30 5.07 11.45 -3.73
CA ASP A 30 3.77 10.83 -3.42
C ASP A 30 2.95 10.53 -4.68
N ARG A 31 3.00 11.43 -5.67
CA ARG A 31 2.29 11.23 -6.94
C ARG A 31 2.81 10.02 -7.73
N GLN A 32 4.12 9.77 -7.72
CA GLN A 32 4.71 8.61 -8.39
C GLN A 32 4.38 7.34 -7.62
N PHE A 33 4.51 7.36 -6.29
CA PHE A 33 4.16 6.23 -5.43
C PHE A 33 2.71 5.79 -5.64
N LEU A 34 1.76 6.73 -5.54
CA LEU A 34 0.33 6.45 -5.72
C LEU A 34 0.00 6.01 -7.15
N GLY A 35 0.79 6.43 -8.14
CA GLY A 35 0.62 6.02 -9.54
C GLY A 35 0.91 4.53 -9.79
N PHE A 36 1.70 3.86 -8.93
CA PHE A 36 1.86 2.40 -9.01
C PHE A 36 0.60 1.64 -8.60
N TYR A 37 -0.27 2.29 -7.84
CA TYR A 37 -1.49 1.74 -7.25
C TYR A 37 -2.74 2.38 -7.86
N ASP A 38 -2.75 2.58 -9.19
CA ASP A 38 -3.88 3.16 -9.94
C ASP A 38 -4.50 2.10 -10.87
N GLY A 39 -5.40 1.29 -10.30
CA GLY A 39 -6.14 0.25 -11.01
C GLY A 39 -7.56 0.68 -11.39
N GLU A 40 -8.17 -0.04 -12.33
CA GLU A 40 -9.54 0.26 -12.80
C GLU A 40 -10.59 0.14 -11.69
N LYS A 41 -10.48 -0.88 -10.84
CA LYS A 41 -11.45 -1.17 -9.78
C LYS A 41 -11.03 -0.73 -8.39
N ALA A 42 -9.74 -0.47 -8.18
CA ALA A 42 -9.19 -0.04 -6.91
C ALA A 42 -7.97 0.85 -7.13
N LYS A 43 -7.86 1.94 -6.37
CA LYS A 43 -6.70 2.82 -6.41
C LYS A 43 -6.37 3.46 -5.06
N ALA A 44 -5.09 3.70 -4.82
CA ALA A 44 -4.61 4.45 -3.66
C ALA A 44 -4.72 5.95 -3.93
N LEU A 45 -5.21 6.71 -2.94
CA LEU A 45 -5.35 8.17 -3.01
C LEU A 45 -4.33 8.89 -2.15
N GLN A 46 -4.01 8.33 -0.99
CA GLN A 46 -3.08 8.91 -0.03
C GLN A 46 -2.42 7.80 0.78
N HIS A 47 -1.23 8.05 1.28
CA HIS A 47 -0.53 7.19 2.23
C HIS A 47 0.05 8.03 3.38
N TRP A 48 0.13 7.44 4.56
CA TRP A 48 0.74 8.04 5.74
C TRP A 48 1.54 6.98 6.47
N GLY A 49 2.85 7.16 6.53
CA GLY A 49 3.77 6.23 7.19
C GLY A 49 4.89 6.98 7.91
N GLY A 50 5.55 6.26 8.82
CA GLY A 50 6.73 6.72 9.55
C GLY A 50 7.69 5.56 9.77
N GLU A 51 8.48 5.61 10.85
CA GLU A 51 9.44 4.53 11.16
C GLU A 51 8.83 3.34 11.92
N GLY A 52 7.53 3.39 12.20
CA GLY A 52 6.81 2.32 12.90
C GLY A 52 6.56 1.08 12.04
N ASP A 53 5.87 0.10 12.64
CA ASP A 53 5.66 -1.22 12.02
C ASP A 53 4.41 -1.26 11.13
N PHE A 54 3.67 -0.15 11.07
CA PHE A 54 2.50 0.00 10.23
C PHE A 54 2.46 1.36 9.53
N PHE A 55 1.68 1.41 8.46
CA PHE A 55 1.33 2.64 7.74
C PHE A 55 -0.13 2.57 7.29
N TYR A 56 -0.68 3.73 6.95
CA TYR A 56 -2.07 3.89 6.54
C TYR A 56 -2.14 4.25 5.06
N CYS A 57 -3.12 3.70 4.35
CA CYS A 57 -3.44 4.13 3.00
C CYS A 57 -4.94 4.39 2.87
N HIS A 58 -5.29 5.50 2.22
CA HIS A 58 -6.65 5.76 1.78
C HIS A 58 -6.83 5.18 0.39
N TRP A 59 -7.72 4.21 0.26
CA TRP A 59 -8.08 3.59 -1.00
C TRP A 59 -9.51 3.92 -1.41
N VAL A 60 -9.76 3.87 -2.72
CA VAL A 60 -11.11 3.76 -3.26
C VAL A 60 -11.23 2.50 -4.09
N ALA A 61 -12.30 1.72 -3.87
CA ALA A 61 -12.58 0.49 -4.61
C ALA A 61 -14.09 0.24 -4.79
N GLU A 62 -14.50 -0.70 -5.63
CA GLU A 62 -15.92 -1.08 -5.78
C GLU A 62 -16.44 -1.89 -4.56
N SER A 63 -15.60 -2.79 -4.04
CA SER A 63 -15.85 -3.62 -2.87
C SER A 63 -14.56 -3.89 -2.08
N GLU A 64 -14.66 -4.54 -0.92
CA GLU A 64 -13.48 -5.03 -0.17
C GLU A 64 -12.77 -6.16 -0.93
N ASP A 65 -13.51 -7.01 -1.65
CA ASP A 65 -12.93 -8.08 -2.46
C ASP A 65 -12.07 -7.52 -3.60
N ASP A 66 -12.57 -6.50 -4.33
CA ASP A 66 -11.77 -5.85 -5.40
C ASP A 66 -10.51 -5.15 -4.84
N LEU A 67 -10.52 -4.77 -3.56
CA LEU A 67 -9.38 -4.19 -2.87
C LEU A 67 -8.35 -5.27 -2.49
N GLN A 68 -8.80 -6.45 -2.07
CA GLN A 68 -7.91 -7.61 -1.85
C GLN A 68 -7.28 -8.11 -3.15
N ASP A 69 -8.07 -8.21 -4.23
CA ASP A 69 -7.56 -8.54 -5.56
C ASP A 69 -6.48 -7.56 -6.02
N ALA A 70 -6.68 -6.26 -5.75
CA ALA A 70 -5.69 -5.24 -6.05
C ALA A 70 -4.41 -5.36 -5.21
N PHE A 71 -4.53 -5.69 -3.91
CA PHE A 71 -3.35 -5.89 -3.06
C PHE A 71 -2.51 -7.08 -3.48
N GLU A 72 -3.13 -8.15 -3.98
CA GLU A 72 -2.42 -9.27 -4.58
C GLU A 72 -1.75 -8.85 -5.90
N ALA A 73 -2.50 -8.20 -6.80
CA ALA A 73 -1.99 -7.77 -8.10
C ALA A 73 -0.83 -6.77 -8.03
N PHE A 74 -0.88 -5.82 -7.09
CA PHE A 74 0.19 -4.84 -6.85
C PHE A 74 1.32 -5.37 -5.95
N GLY A 75 1.21 -6.60 -5.44
CA GLY A 75 2.21 -7.22 -4.59
C GLY A 75 2.26 -6.70 -3.14
N VAL A 76 1.26 -5.91 -2.70
CA VAL A 76 1.16 -5.41 -1.32
C VAL A 76 1.12 -6.57 -0.32
N ASN A 77 0.40 -7.65 -0.66
CA ASN A 77 0.26 -8.84 0.19
C ASN A 77 1.56 -9.64 0.34
N ASN A 78 2.57 -9.40 -0.48
CA ASN A 78 3.90 -10.02 -0.31
C ASN A 78 4.65 -9.41 0.87
N ASP A 79 4.43 -8.13 1.14
CA ASP A 79 5.23 -7.35 2.10
C ASP A 79 4.47 -7.04 3.39
N CYS A 80 3.13 -6.97 3.34
CA CYS A 80 2.30 -6.55 4.46
C CYS A 80 1.05 -7.42 4.63
N TYR A 81 0.58 -7.52 5.88
CA TYR A 81 -0.80 -7.88 6.19
C TYR A 81 -1.64 -6.60 6.25
N THR A 82 -2.82 -6.61 5.61
CA THR A 82 -3.68 -5.43 5.52
C THR A 82 -5.02 -5.64 6.21
N MET A 83 -5.38 -4.70 7.10
CA MET A 83 -6.73 -4.57 7.66
C MET A 83 -7.47 -3.45 6.92
N VAL A 84 -8.72 -3.69 6.53
CA VAL A 84 -9.57 -2.79 5.72
C VAL A 84 -10.70 -2.22 6.55
#